data_AF-A0A931B847-F1
#
_entry.id   AF-A0A931B847-F1
#
_cell.length_a   1.000
_cell.length_b   1.000
_cell.length_c   1.000
_cell.angle_alpha   90.00
_cell.angle_beta   90.00
_cell.angle_gamma   90.00
#
_symmetry.space_group_name_H-M   'P 1'
#
loop_
_entity.id
_entity.type
_entity.pdbx_description
1 polymer ?
#
loop_
_entity_poly.entity_id
_entity_poly.type
_entity_poly.pdbx_seq_one_letter_code
_entity_poly.pdbx_strand_id
1 'polypeptide(L)'
;MPSARPDLISPATRNAFRSLCTDILVRYIHQYWQAHGFAPVAPEELRYEDSGVRRTAFQSYAQAVDWSDHDHIDRALLVFEDLVLHCKREGWTGTWLQELSVPLERDRVLIDGSGRLSWVRAPLRTQDLSTLTDPSGILVELHRVQRNLASDPAAAIGSAKQLIEATARTVLRERGLETDENAKIPALVKQAQKALRLDASSVTPGPDGTDAIKKILGGVSAVAVGVAELRNRGYGTGHGQASAPSGLGVRHAHLAANAAITWCELLLDTLNDPEAPWRKDGT
;
A
#
# COMPACT_ATOMS: atom_id res chain seq x y z
N MET A 1 -20.39 -11.32 -4.62
CA MET A 1 -19.67 -11.62 -3.37
C MET A 1 -18.45 -10.72 -3.31
N PRO A 2 -18.23 -9.94 -2.24
CA PRO A 2 -17.03 -9.12 -2.12
C PRO A 2 -15.83 -10.07 -2.04
N SER A 3 -14.89 -9.92 -2.97
CA SER A 3 -13.59 -10.58 -2.90
C SER A 3 -12.91 -10.13 -1.62
N ALA A 4 -12.84 -10.99 -0.59
CA ALA A 4 -12.04 -10.71 0.60
C ALA A 4 -10.63 -10.30 0.16
N ARG A 5 -10.15 -9.15 0.63
CA ARG A 5 -8.81 -8.67 0.31
C ARG A 5 -7.80 -9.71 0.83
N PRO A 6 -6.78 -10.07 0.05
CA PRO A 6 -5.79 -11.04 0.50
C PRO A 6 -4.99 -10.46 1.66
N ASP A 7 -4.69 -11.29 2.65
CA ASP A 7 -3.86 -10.91 3.79
C ASP A 7 -2.47 -10.44 3.33
N LEU A 8 -1.98 -9.33 3.90
CA LEU A 8 -0.66 -8.76 3.55
C LEU A 8 0.49 -9.44 4.29
N ILE A 9 0.22 -9.99 5.49
CA ILE A 9 1.15 -10.83 6.25
C ILE A 9 0.63 -12.26 6.24
N SER A 10 1.39 -13.21 5.72
CA SER A 10 0.93 -14.59 5.59
C SER A 10 0.75 -15.29 6.94
N PRO A 11 -0.09 -16.35 7.01
CA PRO A 11 -0.14 -17.23 8.18
C PRO A 11 1.22 -17.81 8.56
N ALA A 12 2.15 -17.98 7.61
CA ALA A 12 3.50 -18.47 7.87
C ALA A 12 4.28 -17.52 8.79
N THR A 13 4.28 -16.22 8.49
CA THR A 13 4.91 -15.20 9.34
C THR A 13 4.26 -15.15 10.71
N ARG A 14 2.92 -15.10 10.78
CA ARG A 14 2.20 -15.07 12.05
C ARG A 14 2.51 -16.29 12.93
N ASN A 15 2.58 -17.47 12.32
CA ASN A 15 2.93 -18.71 13.02
C ASN A 15 4.39 -18.73 13.51
N ALA A 16 5.30 -18.09 12.79
CA ALA A 16 6.69 -17.95 13.22
C ALA A 16 6.79 -17.09 14.49
N PHE A 17 6.10 -15.94 14.53
CA PHE A 17 6.03 -15.10 15.73
C PHE A 17 5.25 -15.73 16.89
N ARG A 18 4.17 -16.46 16.59
CA ARG A 18 3.46 -17.25 17.61
C ARG A 18 4.34 -18.33 18.22
N SER A 19 5.18 -18.98 17.41
CA SER A 19 6.14 -19.97 17.89
C SER A 19 7.24 -19.33 18.74
N LEU A 20 7.75 -18.15 18.33
CA LEU A 20 8.71 -17.35 19.10
C LEU A 20 8.20 -17.04 20.53
N CYS A 21 6.89 -16.81 20.67
CA CYS A 21 6.28 -16.54 21.97
C CYS A 21 6.34 -17.71 22.96
N THR A 22 6.71 -18.93 22.54
CA THR A 22 6.77 -20.11 23.42
C THR A 22 7.73 -19.90 24.59
N ASP A 23 8.79 -19.09 24.41
CA ASP A 23 9.80 -18.85 25.44
C ASP A 23 9.70 -17.43 26.06
N ILE A 24 8.63 -16.69 25.77
CA ILE A 24 8.37 -15.34 26.30
C ILE A 24 7.31 -15.40 27.41
N LEU A 25 7.50 -14.69 28.52
CA LEU A 25 6.48 -14.64 29.57
C LEU A 25 5.16 -14.05 29.04
N VAL A 26 4.04 -14.71 29.34
CA VAL A 26 2.71 -14.35 28.81
C VAL A 26 2.34 -12.88 29.04
N ARG A 27 2.75 -12.30 30.18
CA ARG A 27 2.51 -10.88 30.49
C ARG A 27 3.13 -9.93 29.45
N TYR A 28 4.29 -10.26 28.89
CA TYR A 28 4.94 -9.42 27.90
C TYR A 28 4.23 -9.52 26.56
N ILE A 29 3.69 -10.69 26.22
CA ILE A 29 2.85 -10.86 25.02
C ILE A 29 1.64 -9.92 25.11
N HIS A 30 0.90 -9.95 26.22
CA HIS A 30 -0.22 -9.00 26.43
C HIS A 30 0.23 -7.54 26.35
N GLN A 31 1.34 -7.21 27.04
CA GLN A 31 1.87 -5.84 27.08
C GLN A 31 2.21 -5.32 25.68
N TYR A 32 2.91 -6.08 24.85
CA TYR A 32 3.32 -5.64 23.52
C TYR A 32 2.12 -5.44 22.60
N TRP A 33 1.14 -6.35 22.61
CA TRP A 33 -0.09 -6.17 21.83
C TRP A 33 -0.90 -4.95 22.30
N GLN A 34 -1.06 -4.77 23.61
CA GLN A 34 -1.81 -3.64 24.17
C GLN A 34 -1.13 -2.29 23.94
N ALA A 35 0.21 -2.25 23.96
CA ALA A 35 0.99 -1.03 23.69
C ALA A 35 0.72 -0.46 22.29
N HIS A 36 0.39 -1.33 21.33
CA HIS A 36 0.05 -0.96 19.95
C HIS A 36 -1.47 -0.95 19.69
N GLY A 37 -2.28 -0.87 20.75
CA GLY A 37 -3.72 -0.61 20.66
C GLY A 37 -4.54 -1.81 20.20
N PHE A 38 -4.10 -3.05 20.46
CA PHE A 38 -4.90 -4.24 20.23
C PHE A 38 -5.56 -4.74 21.52
N ALA A 39 -6.78 -5.25 21.38
CA ALA A 39 -7.52 -5.98 22.40
C ALA A 39 -7.63 -7.46 22.00
N PRO A 40 -7.56 -8.41 22.96
CA PRO A 40 -7.73 -9.82 22.64
C PRO A 40 -9.21 -10.10 22.34
N VAL A 41 -9.49 -11.04 21.45
CA VAL A 41 -10.84 -11.59 21.32
C VAL A 41 -11.23 -12.34 22.59
N ALA A 42 -12.52 -12.41 22.87
CA ALA A 42 -13.02 -13.16 24.02
C ALA A 42 -12.65 -14.65 23.90
N PRO A 43 -12.35 -15.36 25.01
CA PRO A 43 -11.99 -16.78 24.97
C PRO A 43 -13.01 -17.66 24.22
N GLU A 44 -14.29 -17.31 24.31
CA GLU A 44 -15.41 -18.02 23.67
C GLU A 44 -15.46 -17.80 22.16
N GLU A 45 -14.85 -16.72 21.67
CA GLU A 45 -14.78 -16.35 20.25
C GLU A 45 -13.46 -16.79 19.59
N LEU A 46 -12.48 -17.23 20.38
CA LEU A 46 -11.18 -17.65 19.88
C LEU A 46 -11.31 -18.97 19.10
N ARG A 47 -11.00 -18.93 17.81
CA ARG A 47 -11.11 -20.10 16.91
C ARG A 47 -9.90 -21.04 16.98
N TYR A 48 -8.90 -20.69 17.78
CA TYR A 48 -7.64 -21.43 17.88
C TYR A 48 -7.57 -22.21 19.19
N GLU A 49 -7.33 -23.52 19.06
CA GLU A 49 -7.21 -24.43 20.20
C GLU A 49 -5.76 -24.89 20.37
N ASP A 50 -5.19 -24.63 21.55
CA ASP A 50 -3.82 -24.99 21.91
C ASP A 50 -3.68 -25.03 23.44
N SER A 51 -2.93 -25.99 23.97
CA SER A 51 -2.67 -26.10 25.41
C SER A 51 -1.64 -25.09 25.92
N GLY A 52 -0.87 -24.47 25.03
CA GLY A 52 0.19 -23.52 25.32
C GLY A 52 -0.34 -22.11 25.55
N VAL A 53 -0.45 -21.71 26.82
CA VAL A 53 -0.95 -20.40 27.28
C VAL A 53 -0.38 -19.21 26.49
N ARG A 54 0.92 -19.21 26.19
CA ARG A 54 1.59 -18.11 25.44
C ARG A 54 1.14 -18.04 23.98
N ARG A 55 0.99 -19.20 23.33
CA ARG A 55 0.55 -19.28 21.93
C ARG A 55 -0.92 -18.90 21.81
N THR A 56 -1.74 -19.32 22.78
CA THR A 56 -3.14 -18.91 22.92
C THR A 56 -3.26 -17.40 23.15
N ALA A 57 -2.43 -16.82 24.03
CA ALA A 57 -2.39 -15.38 24.26
C ALA A 57 -2.05 -14.60 22.99
N PHE A 58 -0.97 -14.96 22.28
CA PHE A 58 -0.64 -14.34 20.98
C PHE A 58 -1.81 -14.43 20.00
N GLN A 59 -2.42 -15.62 19.89
CA GLN A 59 -3.48 -15.85 18.91
C GLN A 59 -4.76 -15.09 19.23
N SER A 60 -5.06 -14.84 20.52
CA SER A 60 -6.22 -14.03 20.93
C SER A 60 -6.17 -12.61 20.38
N TYR A 61 -4.99 -11.99 20.31
CA TYR A 61 -4.83 -10.69 19.67
C TYR A 61 -4.73 -10.82 18.15
N ALA A 62 -3.95 -11.78 17.65
CA ALA A 62 -3.75 -11.98 16.22
C ALA A 62 -5.08 -12.23 15.47
N GLN A 63 -6.09 -12.81 16.12
CA GLN A 63 -7.43 -12.99 15.54
C GLN A 63 -8.21 -11.67 15.41
N ALA A 64 -7.94 -10.67 16.26
CA ALA A 64 -8.58 -9.36 16.21
C ALA A 64 -7.96 -8.41 15.15
N VAL A 65 -6.80 -8.79 14.60
CA VAL A 65 -6.13 -8.00 13.55
C VAL A 65 -6.83 -8.23 12.21
N ASP A 66 -7.25 -7.15 11.55
CA ASP A 66 -7.55 -7.17 10.12
C ASP A 66 -6.24 -7.23 9.34
N TRP A 67 -5.88 -8.43 8.89
CA TRP A 67 -4.64 -8.67 8.16
C TRP A 67 -4.68 -8.23 6.69
N SER A 68 -5.78 -7.63 6.26
CA SER A 68 -5.91 -6.99 4.95
C SER A 68 -5.81 -5.46 5.01
N ASP A 69 -5.71 -4.91 6.23
CA ASP A 69 -5.64 -3.48 6.51
C ASP A 69 -4.21 -3.04 6.86
N HIS A 70 -3.71 -2.00 6.19
CA HIS A 70 -2.33 -1.55 6.35
C HIS A 70 -2.07 -0.91 7.72
N ASP A 71 -3.03 -0.17 8.29
CA ASP A 71 -2.86 0.49 9.58
C ASP A 71 -2.86 -0.53 10.74
N HIS A 72 -3.68 -1.56 10.63
CA HIS A 72 -3.63 -2.72 11.52
C HIS A 72 -2.29 -3.44 11.40
N ILE A 73 -1.77 -3.63 10.20
CA ILE A 73 -0.53 -4.36 10.01
C ILE A 73 0.69 -3.57 10.44
N ASP A 74 0.76 -2.26 10.18
CA ASP A 74 1.86 -1.43 10.64
C ASP A 74 1.95 -1.46 12.18
N ARG A 75 0.81 -1.41 12.88
CA ARG A 75 0.79 -1.62 14.34
C ARG A 75 1.18 -3.03 14.75
N ALA A 76 0.73 -4.07 14.03
CA ALA A 76 1.09 -5.45 14.33
C ALA A 76 2.59 -5.73 14.09
N LEU A 77 3.22 -5.08 13.10
CA LEU A 77 4.66 -5.16 12.88
C LEU A 77 5.43 -4.52 14.04
N LEU A 78 4.94 -3.44 14.65
CA LEU A 78 5.54 -2.90 15.87
C LEU A 78 5.48 -3.89 17.05
N VAL A 79 4.39 -4.65 17.17
CA VAL A 79 4.31 -5.76 18.15
C VAL A 79 5.40 -6.81 17.87
N PHE A 80 5.58 -7.16 16.59
CA PHE A 80 6.60 -8.12 16.17
C PHE A 80 8.03 -7.60 16.44
N GLU A 81 8.29 -6.30 16.23
CA GLU A 81 9.54 -5.66 16.64
C GLU A 81 9.77 -5.77 18.14
N ASP A 82 8.77 -5.46 18.97
CA ASP A 82 8.89 -5.55 20.43
C ASP A 82 9.22 -6.97 20.90
N LEU A 83 8.63 -7.99 20.27
CA LEU A 83 8.96 -9.39 20.52
C LEU A 83 10.41 -9.72 20.14
N VAL A 84 10.89 -9.25 19.00
CA VAL A 84 12.30 -9.45 18.58
C VAL A 84 13.25 -8.73 19.53
N LEU A 85 12.94 -7.49 19.88
CA LEU A 85 13.74 -6.67 20.79
C LEU A 85 13.78 -7.28 22.20
N HIS A 86 12.69 -7.92 22.63
CA HIS A 86 12.65 -8.71 23.86
C HIS A 86 13.69 -9.83 23.81
N CYS A 87 13.64 -10.69 22.78
CA CYS A 87 14.59 -11.80 22.62
C CYS A 87 16.05 -11.31 22.61
N LYS A 88 16.33 -10.17 21.93
CA LYS A 88 17.66 -9.57 21.92
C LYS A 88 18.12 -9.07 23.28
N ARG A 89 17.24 -8.38 24.02
CA ARG A 89 17.53 -7.89 25.37
C ARG A 89 17.79 -9.02 26.36
N GLU A 90 17.05 -10.13 26.23
CA GLU A 90 17.25 -11.33 27.02
C GLU A 90 18.46 -12.17 26.54
N GLY A 91 19.19 -11.70 25.52
CA GLY A 91 20.45 -12.31 25.07
C GLY A 91 20.28 -13.63 24.32
N TRP A 92 19.15 -13.84 23.64
CA TRP A 92 18.90 -15.08 22.90
C TRP A 92 19.89 -15.26 21.75
N THR A 93 20.46 -16.46 21.63
CA THR A 93 21.43 -16.83 20.59
C THR A 93 20.86 -17.90 19.65
N GLY A 94 21.54 -18.17 18.53
CA GLY A 94 21.12 -19.19 17.56
C GLY A 94 20.46 -18.62 16.31
N THR A 95 19.68 -19.45 15.62
CA THR A 95 19.16 -19.17 14.26
C THR A 95 17.79 -18.51 14.22
N TRP A 96 17.18 -18.24 15.38
CA TRP A 96 15.80 -17.75 15.49
C TRP A 96 15.53 -16.48 14.65
N LEU A 97 16.51 -15.57 14.56
CA LEU A 97 16.35 -14.34 13.77
C LEU A 97 16.35 -14.62 12.26
N GLN A 98 17.19 -15.56 11.79
CA GLN A 98 17.17 -15.99 10.37
C GLN A 98 15.92 -16.80 10.06
N GLU A 99 15.42 -17.61 10.99
CA GLU A 99 14.17 -18.36 10.84
C GLU A 99 12.96 -17.44 10.71
N LEU A 100 12.94 -16.31 11.42
CA LEU A 100 11.93 -15.26 11.25
C LEU A 100 12.09 -14.50 9.92
N SER A 101 13.31 -14.30 9.43
CA SER A 101 13.54 -13.50 8.21
C SER A 101 12.95 -14.17 6.96
N VAL A 102 13.00 -15.51 6.87
CA VAL A 102 12.49 -16.25 5.71
C VAL A 102 11.01 -15.99 5.39
N PRO A 103 10.06 -16.15 6.32
CA PRO A 103 8.65 -15.85 6.05
C PRO A 103 8.40 -14.33 5.92
N LEU A 104 9.11 -13.49 6.68
CA LEU A 104 9.01 -12.02 6.55
C LEU A 104 9.39 -11.55 5.15
N GLU A 105 10.51 -12.03 4.60
CA GLU A 105 10.99 -11.67 3.27
C GLU A 105 9.99 -12.07 2.18
N ARG A 106 9.29 -13.21 2.34
CA ARG A 106 8.22 -13.65 1.45
C ARG A 106 7.01 -12.71 1.49
N ASP A 107 6.72 -12.16 2.67
CA ASP A 107 5.70 -11.12 2.88
C ASP A 107 6.24 -9.71 2.56
N ARG A 108 7.47 -9.61 2.04
CA ARG A 108 8.15 -8.35 1.70
C ARG A 108 8.38 -7.41 2.89
N VAL A 109 8.54 -7.98 4.08
CA VAL A 109 9.05 -7.31 5.26
C VAL A 109 10.48 -7.76 5.49
N LEU A 110 11.39 -6.81 5.70
CA LEU A 110 12.77 -7.04 6.10
C LEU A 110 12.89 -6.84 7.59
N ILE A 111 13.71 -7.68 8.21
CA ILE A 111 14.18 -7.49 9.58
C ILE A 111 15.67 -7.14 9.53
N ASP A 112 16.05 -6.02 10.14
CA ASP A 112 17.46 -5.62 10.19
C ASP A 112 18.21 -6.26 11.38
N GLY A 113 19.53 -6.08 11.39
CA GLY A 113 20.38 -6.57 12.48
C GLY A 113 20.07 -5.97 13.85
N SER A 114 19.35 -4.84 13.91
CA SER A 114 18.87 -4.22 15.15
C SER A 114 17.52 -4.79 15.61
N GLY A 115 16.79 -5.46 14.73
CA GLY A 115 15.49 -6.10 15.01
C GLY A 115 14.31 -5.24 14.58
N ARG A 116 14.56 -4.18 13.83
CA ARG A 116 13.51 -3.35 13.24
C ARG A 116 12.97 -4.01 11.99
N LEU A 117 11.65 -3.94 11.85
CA LEU A 117 10.90 -4.42 10.73
C LEU A 117 10.62 -3.24 9.80
N SER A 118 10.88 -3.46 8.52
CA SER A 118 10.62 -2.46 7.50
C SER A 118 10.15 -3.16 6.27
N TRP A 119 9.19 -2.57 5.58
CA TRP A 119 8.80 -3.10 4.29
C TRP A 119 9.97 -2.95 3.30
N VAL A 120 10.26 -4.01 2.50
CA VAL A 120 11.27 -3.98 1.41
C VAL A 120 11.08 -2.73 0.54
N ARG A 121 9.82 -2.31 0.42
CA ARG A 121 9.35 -0.99 0.00
C ARG A 121 8.08 -0.73 0.78
N ALA A 122 7.94 0.45 1.41
CA ALA A 122 6.69 0.84 2.06
C ALA A 122 5.52 0.40 1.17
N PRO A 123 4.56 -0.40 1.69
CA PRO A 123 3.37 -0.70 0.93
C PRO A 123 2.83 0.64 0.51
N LEU A 124 2.56 0.73 -0.78
CA LEU A 124 1.88 1.87 -1.36
C LEU A 124 0.64 2.07 -0.50
N ARG A 125 0.64 3.14 0.31
CA ARG A 125 -0.32 3.27 1.38
C ARG A 125 -1.69 3.26 0.73
N THR A 126 -2.55 2.33 1.13
CA THR A 126 -3.97 2.54 0.91
C THR A 126 -4.30 3.80 1.68
N GLN A 127 -4.38 4.92 0.98
CA GLN A 127 -4.91 6.15 1.56
C GLN A 127 -6.28 5.84 2.19
N ASP A 128 -6.70 6.67 3.14
CA ASP A 128 -8.07 6.61 3.61
C ASP A 128 -9.00 6.96 2.44
N LEU A 129 -9.49 5.93 1.76
CA LEU A 129 -10.43 6.04 0.65
C LEU A 129 -11.88 5.95 1.13
N SER A 130 -12.13 5.95 2.46
CA SER A 130 -13.47 5.82 3.04
C SER A 130 -14.39 6.98 2.68
N THR A 131 -13.81 8.13 2.32
CA THR A 131 -14.49 9.34 1.87
C THR A 131 -14.97 9.26 0.42
N LEU A 132 -14.48 8.30 -0.37
CA LEU A 132 -14.87 8.14 -1.77
C LEU A 132 -16.16 7.34 -1.89
N THR A 133 -17.00 7.69 -2.87
CA THR A 133 -18.25 6.99 -3.14
C THR A 133 -18.00 5.54 -3.56
N ASP A 134 -16.98 5.30 -4.39
CA ASP A 134 -16.53 3.96 -4.79
C ASP A 134 -15.01 3.93 -5.06
N PRO A 135 -14.20 3.41 -4.12
CA PRO A 135 -12.76 3.26 -4.29
C PRO A 135 -12.33 1.95 -4.96
N SER A 136 -13.27 1.07 -5.34
CA SER A 136 -12.98 -0.31 -5.73
C SER A 136 -11.97 -0.43 -6.89
N GLY A 137 -12.11 0.42 -7.91
CA GLY A 137 -11.20 0.42 -9.07
C GLY A 137 -9.75 0.75 -8.68
N ILE A 138 -9.56 1.70 -7.78
CA ILE A 138 -8.22 2.11 -7.30
C ILE A 138 -7.60 0.96 -6.51
N LEU A 139 -8.36 0.37 -5.57
CA LEU A 139 -7.90 -0.71 -4.71
C LEU A 139 -7.49 -1.97 -5.49
N VAL A 140 -8.27 -2.34 -6.51
CA VAL A 140 -7.95 -3.49 -7.38
C VAL A 140 -6.61 -3.28 -8.06
N GLU A 141 -6.37 -2.10 -8.64
CA GLU A 141 -5.13 -1.85 -9.38
C GLU A 141 -3.93 -1.66 -8.45
N LEU A 142 -4.13 -1.06 -7.27
CA LEU A 142 -3.10 -0.96 -6.24
C LEU A 142 -2.62 -2.36 -5.80
N HIS A 143 -3.55 -3.27 -5.51
CA HIS A 143 -3.23 -4.66 -5.18
C HIS A 143 -2.51 -5.38 -6.32
N ARG A 144 -2.90 -5.14 -7.58
CA ARG A 144 -2.22 -5.75 -8.74
C ARG A 144 -0.80 -5.23 -8.92
N VAL A 145 -0.57 -3.92 -8.76
CA VAL A 145 0.78 -3.34 -8.74
C VAL A 145 1.63 -4.01 -7.67
N GLN A 146 1.12 -4.08 -6.44
CA GLN A 146 1.82 -4.70 -5.31
C GLN A 146 2.15 -6.17 -5.61
N ARG A 147 1.16 -6.99 -6.00
CA ARG A 147 1.35 -8.42 -6.26
C ARG A 147 2.43 -8.68 -7.32
N ASN A 148 2.39 -7.94 -8.43
CA ASN A 148 3.22 -8.24 -9.60
C ASN A 148 4.62 -7.63 -9.54
N LEU A 149 4.88 -6.69 -8.61
CA LEU A 149 6.09 -5.86 -8.58
C LEU A 149 7.42 -6.63 -8.67
N ALA A 150 7.51 -7.79 -7.99
CA ALA A 150 8.72 -8.61 -7.95
C ALA A 150 8.71 -9.77 -8.96
N SER A 151 7.53 -10.28 -9.32
CA SER A 151 7.37 -11.52 -10.09
C SER A 151 7.04 -11.32 -11.56
N ASP A 152 6.39 -10.21 -11.91
CA ASP A 152 5.99 -9.88 -13.28
C ASP A 152 6.09 -8.35 -13.51
N PRO A 153 7.27 -7.85 -13.91
CA PRO A 153 7.48 -6.44 -14.15
C PRO A 153 6.56 -5.84 -15.21
N ALA A 154 6.20 -6.60 -16.24
CA ALA A 154 5.33 -6.13 -17.32
C ALA A 154 3.89 -5.96 -16.84
N ALA A 155 3.36 -6.92 -16.06
CA ALA A 155 2.05 -6.81 -15.44
C ALA A 155 2.01 -5.68 -14.40
N ALA A 156 3.08 -5.48 -13.63
CA ALA A 156 3.17 -4.36 -12.68
C ALA A 156 3.09 -2.99 -13.37
N ILE A 157 3.79 -2.80 -14.50
CA ILE A 157 3.72 -1.57 -15.31
C ILE A 157 2.32 -1.37 -15.90
N GLY A 158 1.70 -2.46 -16.38
CA GLY A 158 0.31 -2.43 -16.85
C GLY A 158 -0.67 -1.98 -15.75
N SER A 159 -0.52 -2.54 -14.56
CA SER A 159 -1.33 -2.21 -13.39
C SER A 159 -1.10 -0.77 -12.93
N ALA A 160 0.13 -0.25 -13.01
CA ALA A 160 0.45 1.14 -12.67
C ALA A 160 -0.27 2.14 -13.59
N LYS A 161 -0.34 1.83 -14.90
CA LYS A 161 -1.16 2.62 -15.84
C LYS A 161 -2.65 2.54 -15.49
N GLN A 162 -3.17 1.35 -15.19
CA GLN A 162 -4.57 1.16 -14.83
C GLN A 162 -4.93 1.89 -13.52
N LEU A 163 -4.00 1.94 -12.57
CA LEU A 163 -4.14 2.72 -11.34
C LEU A 163 -4.31 4.23 -11.63
N ILE A 164 -3.49 4.79 -12.53
CA ILE A 164 -3.65 6.19 -12.97
C ILE A 164 -5.03 6.43 -13.60
N GLU A 165 -5.52 5.50 -14.44
CA GLU A 165 -6.86 5.61 -15.07
C GLU A 165 -7.97 5.54 -14.03
N ALA A 166 -7.90 4.57 -13.11
CA ALA A 166 -8.88 4.38 -12.06
C ALA A 166 -8.96 5.61 -11.16
N THR A 167 -7.82 6.17 -10.75
CA THR A 167 -7.75 7.38 -9.93
C THR A 167 -8.28 8.59 -10.68
N ALA A 168 -7.87 8.82 -11.93
CA ALA A 168 -8.36 9.95 -12.73
C ALA A 168 -9.88 9.91 -12.91
N ARG A 169 -10.43 8.74 -13.26
CA ARG A 169 -11.88 8.54 -13.43
C ARG A 169 -12.64 8.69 -12.13
N THR A 170 -12.07 8.24 -11.01
CA THR A 170 -12.68 8.40 -9.69
C THR A 170 -12.73 9.87 -9.29
N VAL A 171 -11.63 10.61 -9.44
CA VAL A 171 -11.60 12.06 -9.20
C VAL A 171 -12.67 12.78 -10.02
N LEU A 172 -12.76 12.51 -11.32
CA LEU A 172 -13.75 13.15 -12.19
C LEU A 172 -15.18 12.83 -11.75
N ARG A 173 -15.45 11.58 -11.37
CA ARG A 173 -16.75 11.14 -10.83
C ARG A 173 -17.12 11.85 -9.54
N GLU A 174 -16.21 11.90 -8.57
CA GLU A 174 -16.43 12.60 -7.28
C GLU A 174 -16.62 14.11 -7.48
N ARG A 175 -16.06 14.67 -8.56
CA ARG A 175 -16.27 16.07 -8.96
C ARG A 175 -17.53 16.27 -9.82
N GLY A 176 -18.32 15.22 -10.09
CA GLY A 176 -19.54 15.29 -10.91
C GLY A 176 -19.28 15.58 -12.39
N LEU A 177 -18.08 15.27 -12.90
CA LEU A 177 -17.68 15.52 -14.27
C LEU A 177 -17.80 14.24 -15.11
N GLU A 178 -18.39 14.37 -16.30
CA GLU A 178 -18.45 13.27 -17.27
C GLU A 178 -17.06 12.89 -17.75
N THR A 179 -16.82 11.59 -17.89
CA THR A 179 -15.56 11.07 -18.43
C THR A 179 -15.82 10.26 -19.68
N ASP A 180 -15.14 10.60 -20.78
CA ASP A 180 -15.14 9.76 -21.98
C ASP A 180 -14.47 8.41 -21.67
N GLU A 181 -15.17 7.32 -21.97
CA GLU A 181 -14.65 5.96 -21.80
C GLU A 181 -13.39 5.73 -22.64
N ASN A 182 -13.28 6.38 -23.79
CA ASN A 182 -12.16 6.24 -24.72
C ASN A 182 -11.01 7.24 -24.48
N ALA A 183 -11.14 8.11 -23.47
CA ALA A 183 -10.13 9.11 -23.16
C ALA A 183 -8.75 8.47 -22.93
N LYS A 184 -7.73 9.01 -23.59
CA LYS A 184 -6.34 8.59 -23.39
C LYS A 184 -5.78 9.18 -22.10
N ILE A 185 -4.80 8.51 -21.51
CA ILE A 185 -4.12 8.92 -20.27
C ILE A 185 -3.77 10.42 -20.24
N PRO A 186 -3.14 11.02 -21.26
CA PRO A 186 -2.79 12.45 -21.19
C PRO A 186 -4.01 13.37 -21.01
N ALA A 187 -5.15 13.01 -21.62
CA ALA A 187 -6.39 13.74 -21.46
C ALA A 187 -6.99 13.53 -20.06
N LEU A 188 -7.05 12.28 -19.58
CA LEU A 188 -7.54 11.96 -18.24
C LEU A 188 -6.74 12.65 -17.13
N VAL A 189 -5.40 12.60 -17.23
CA VAL A 189 -4.49 13.25 -16.27
C VAL A 189 -4.75 14.75 -16.22
N LYS A 190 -4.84 15.39 -17.38
CA LYS A 190 -5.09 16.83 -17.47
C LYS A 190 -6.48 17.21 -16.93
N GLN A 191 -7.51 16.42 -17.25
CA GLN A 191 -8.88 16.67 -16.79
C GLN A 191 -8.96 16.53 -15.27
N ALA A 192 -8.40 15.47 -14.68
CA ALA A 192 -8.42 15.24 -13.24
C ALA A 192 -7.68 16.35 -12.47
N GLN A 193 -6.48 16.75 -12.93
CA GLN A 193 -5.74 17.84 -12.31
C GLN A 193 -6.49 19.17 -12.38
N LYS A 194 -7.10 19.48 -13.54
CA LYS A 194 -7.92 20.68 -13.70
C LYS A 194 -9.15 20.67 -12.78
N ALA A 195 -9.80 19.51 -12.63
CA ALA A 195 -10.96 19.35 -11.74
C ALA A 195 -10.64 19.62 -10.26
N LEU A 196 -9.36 19.50 -9.89
CA LEU A 196 -8.82 19.73 -8.55
C LEU A 196 -8.01 21.04 -8.43
N ARG A 197 -7.99 21.90 -9.46
CA ARG A 197 -7.20 23.15 -9.50
C ARG A 197 -5.68 22.94 -9.35
N LEU A 198 -5.18 21.78 -9.77
CA LEU A 198 -3.76 21.40 -9.73
C LEU A 198 -3.05 21.55 -11.08
N ASP A 199 -3.67 22.20 -12.05
CA ASP A 199 -3.03 22.47 -13.34
C ASP A 199 -2.35 23.85 -13.33
N ALA A 200 -1.27 24.00 -14.09
CA ALA A 200 -0.49 25.25 -14.10
C ALA A 200 -1.26 26.49 -14.59
N SER A 201 -2.41 26.30 -15.26
CA SER A 201 -3.29 27.40 -15.69
C SER A 201 -4.36 27.77 -14.65
N SER A 202 -4.49 26.99 -13.56
CA SER A 202 -5.32 27.37 -12.42
C SER A 202 -4.64 28.49 -11.62
N VAL A 203 -5.39 29.57 -11.39
CA VAL A 203 -4.94 30.69 -10.54
C VAL A 203 -5.32 30.35 -9.11
N THR A 204 -4.40 29.74 -8.37
CA THR A 204 -4.58 29.41 -6.95
C THR A 204 -3.78 30.42 -6.10
N PRO A 205 -4.42 31.21 -5.22
CA PRO A 205 -3.71 32.06 -4.27
C PRO A 205 -2.84 31.24 -3.31
N GLY A 206 -1.76 31.83 -2.80
CA GLY A 206 -0.89 31.18 -1.81
C GLY A 206 0.17 30.25 -2.40
N PRO A 207 0.71 29.30 -1.60
CA PRO A 207 1.82 28.43 -2.00
C PRO A 207 1.57 27.66 -3.30
N ASP A 208 0.32 27.26 -3.53
CA ASP A 208 -0.12 26.45 -4.69
C ASP A 208 0.06 27.17 -6.03
N GLY A 209 0.05 28.51 -6.02
CA GLY A 209 0.21 29.33 -7.22
C GLY A 209 1.67 29.62 -7.60
N THR A 210 2.64 29.22 -6.77
CA THR A 210 4.07 29.53 -6.98
C THR A 210 4.64 28.81 -8.19
N ASP A 211 5.63 29.43 -8.84
CA ASP A 211 6.30 28.82 -10.01
C ASP A 211 6.96 27.49 -9.69
N ALA A 212 7.46 27.33 -8.45
CA ALA A 212 8.04 26.09 -7.97
C ALA A 212 6.99 24.96 -7.92
N ILE A 213 5.81 25.22 -7.35
CA ILE A 213 4.71 24.24 -7.30
C ILE A 213 4.19 23.93 -8.71
N LYS A 214 3.98 24.93 -9.56
CA LYS A 214 3.57 24.71 -10.96
C LYS A 214 4.56 23.83 -11.73
N LYS A 215 5.86 24.03 -11.51
CA LYS A 215 6.91 23.19 -12.11
C LYS A 215 6.84 21.74 -11.62
N ILE A 216 6.62 21.54 -10.32
CA ILE A 216 6.46 20.20 -9.73
C ILE A 216 5.21 19.53 -10.29
N LEU A 217 4.07 20.22 -10.33
CA LEU A 217 2.80 19.71 -10.86
C LEU A 217 2.95 19.27 -12.32
N GLY A 218 3.57 20.11 -13.17
CA GLY A 218 3.88 19.74 -14.55
C GLY A 218 4.81 18.53 -14.66
N GLY A 219 5.80 18.41 -13.78
CA GLY A 219 6.68 17.24 -13.71
C GLY A 219 5.95 15.96 -13.34
N VAL A 220 5.07 16.03 -12.33
CA VAL A 220 4.25 14.88 -11.87
C VAL A 220 3.26 14.46 -12.95
N SER A 221 2.65 15.41 -13.70
CA SER A 221 1.84 15.10 -14.89
C SER A 221 2.65 14.37 -15.97
N ALA A 222 3.85 14.86 -16.28
CA ALA A 222 4.72 14.28 -17.30
C ALA A 222 5.15 12.85 -16.91
N VAL A 223 5.43 12.62 -15.63
CA VAL A 223 5.76 11.29 -15.09
C VAL A 223 4.57 10.33 -15.26
N ALA A 224 3.36 10.73 -14.91
CA ALA A 224 2.16 9.89 -15.08
C ALA A 224 1.89 9.54 -16.56
N VAL A 225 2.06 10.51 -17.47
CA VAL A 225 1.97 10.25 -18.92
C VAL A 225 3.08 9.30 -19.37
N GLY A 226 4.31 9.47 -18.88
CA GLY A 226 5.45 8.60 -19.16
C GLY A 226 5.20 7.14 -18.76
N VAL A 227 4.48 6.87 -17.66
CA VAL A 227 4.09 5.50 -17.27
C VAL A 227 3.20 4.86 -18.34
N ALA A 228 2.24 5.60 -18.90
CA ALA A 228 1.38 5.09 -19.95
C ALA A 228 2.14 4.83 -21.27
N GLU A 229 3.10 5.69 -21.61
CA GLU A 229 3.98 5.49 -22.77
C GLU A 229 4.90 4.28 -22.59
N LEU A 230 5.45 4.09 -21.38
CA LEU A 230 6.29 2.94 -21.04
C LEU A 230 5.53 1.64 -21.31
N ARG A 231 4.26 1.55 -20.89
CA ARG A 231 3.38 0.41 -21.21
C ARG A 231 3.18 0.24 -22.73
N ASN A 232 2.95 1.33 -23.45
CA ASN A 232 2.59 1.29 -24.88
C ASN A 232 3.75 0.90 -25.81
N ARG A 233 5.01 1.05 -25.38
CA ARG A 233 6.20 0.63 -26.17
C ARG A 233 6.44 -0.90 -26.22
N GLY A 234 5.41 -1.71 -26.01
CA GLY A 234 5.47 -3.18 -26.14
C GLY A 234 5.82 -3.92 -24.84
N TYR A 235 5.61 -3.26 -23.70
CA TYR A 235 6.20 -3.65 -22.42
C TYR A 235 5.17 -3.98 -21.32
N GLY A 236 3.88 -3.88 -21.63
CA GLY A 236 2.80 -4.28 -20.73
C GLY A 236 1.87 -5.30 -21.36
N THR A 237 1.12 -6.01 -20.52
CA THR A 237 0.11 -6.99 -20.93
C THR A 237 -1.09 -6.26 -21.55
N GLY A 238 -1.40 -6.51 -22.83
CA GLY A 238 -2.57 -5.88 -23.46
C GLY A 238 -2.76 -6.17 -24.93
N HIS A 239 -1.70 -6.50 -25.66
CA HIS A 239 -1.77 -6.99 -27.04
C HIS A 239 -0.71 -8.08 -27.21
N GLY A 240 -1.11 -9.26 -27.71
CA GLY A 240 -0.17 -10.35 -27.99
C GLY A 240 0.96 -9.84 -28.89
N GLN A 241 2.17 -9.82 -28.35
CA GLN A 241 3.36 -9.42 -29.11
C GLN A 241 3.87 -10.64 -29.89
N ALA A 242 4.41 -10.41 -31.10
CA ALA A 242 5.06 -11.46 -31.89
C ALA A 242 6.33 -12.03 -31.20
N SER A 243 6.82 -11.36 -30.15
CA SER A 243 7.98 -11.75 -29.36
C SER A 243 7.75 -11.35 -27.90
N ALA A 244 8.28 -12.13 -26.94
CA ALA A 244 8.18 -11.79 -25.53
C ALA A 244 8.84 -10.41 -25.26
N PRO A 245 8.19 -9.51 -24.50
CA PRO A 245 8.83 -8.27 -24.07
C PRO A 245 10.13 -8.58 -23.34
N SER A 246 11.27 -8.04 -23.81
CA SER A 246 12.58 -8.22 -23.18
C SER A 246 13.18 -6.87 -22.80
N GLY A 247 13.97 -6.82 -21.72
CA GLY A 247 14.67 -5.61 -21.26
C GLY A 247 14.09 -4.90 -20.03
N LEU A 248 12.87 -5.24 -19.60
CA LEU A 248 12.31 -4.73 -18.35
C LEU A 248 12.60 -5.62 -17.15
N GLY A 249 13.51 -5.17 -16.29
CA GLY A 249 13.67 -5.72 -14.95
C GLY A 249 12.76 -5.08 -13.90
N VAL A 250 12.78 -5.68 -12.71
CA VAL A 250 12.09 -5.23 -11.49
C VAL A 250 12.30 -3.73 -11.21
N ARG A 251 13.49 -3.17 -11.48
CA ARG A 251 13.77 -1.73 -11.32
C ARG A 251 12.85 -0.81 -12.13
N HIS A 252 12.37 -1.23 -13.29
CA HIS A 252 11.49 -0.42 -14.14
C HIS A 252 10.03 -0.51 -13.67
N ALA A 253 9.59 -1.70 -13.24
CA ALA A 253 8.30 -1.86 -12.58
C ALA A 253 8.21 -1.01 -11.31
N HIS A 254 9.30 -1.00 -10.54
CA HIS A 254 9.50 -0.12 -9.40
C HIS A 254 9.39 1.37 -9.74
N LEU A 255 10.04 1.83 -10.82
CA LEU A 255 9.92 3.20 -11.28
C LEU A 255 8.47 3.54 -11.66
N ALA A 256 7.81 2.69 -12.45
CA ALA A 256 6.45 2.91 -12.92
C ALA A 256 5.42 2.91 -11.78
N ALA A 257 5.55 1.97 -10.83
CA ALA A 257 4.71 1.91 -9.64
C ALA A 257 4.86 3.20 -8.82
N ASN A 258 6.09 3.55 -8.42
CA ASN A 258 6.31 4.74 -7.59
C ASN A 258 5.83 6.03 -8.28
N ALA A 259 6.03 6.13 -9.60
CA ALA A 259 5.53 7.22 -10.42
C ALA A 259 3.99 7.32 -10.39
N ALA A 260 3.31 6.20 -10.61
CA ALA A 260 1.85 6.14 -10.59
C ALA A 260 1.29 6.49 -9.20
N ILE A 261 1.90 5.99 -8.13
CA ILE A 261 1.45 6.26 -6.77
C ILE A 261 1.67 7.71 -6.38
N THR A 262 2.84 8.29 -6.67
CA THR A 262 3.09 9.71 -6.38
C THR A 262 2.02 10.61 -7.02
N TRP A 263 1.64 10.29 -8.26
CA TRP A 263 0.57 11.03 -8.94
C TRP A 263 -0.80 10.76 -8.29
N CYS A 264 -1.17 9.50 -8.06
CA CYS A 264 -2.47 9.16 -7.47
C CYS A 264 -2.64 9.75 -6.06
N GLU A 265 -1.60 9.68 -5.22
CA GLU A 265 -1.63 10.18 -3.86
C GLU A 265 -1.91 11.67 -3.83
N LEU A 266 -1.19 12.45 -4.64
CA LEU A 266 -1.42 13.89 -4.77
C LEU A 266 -2.89 14.21 -5.08
N LEU A 267 -3.51 13.51 -6.04
CA LEU A 267 -4.90 13.78 -6.39
C LEU A 267 -5.88 13.39 -5.30
N LEU A 268 -5.67 12.23 -4.67
CA LEU A 268 -6.56 11.72 -3.64
C LEU A 268 -6.44 12.51 -2.33
N ASP A 269 -5.24 12.94 -1.95
CA ASP A 269 -5.02 13.86 -0.84
C ASP A 269 -5.72 15.20 -1.11
N THR A 270 -5.55 15.75 -2.31
CA THR A 270 -6.22 17.01 -2.69
C THR A 270 -7.74 16.87 -2.74
N LEU A 271 -8.25 15.70 -3.15
CA LEU A 271 -9.69 15.41 -3.15
C LEU A 271 -10.24 15.24 -1.72
N ASN A 272 -9.46 14.69 -0.80
CA ASN A 272 -9.88 14.50 0.59
C ASN A 272 -9.68 15.73 1.46
N ASP A 273 -8.77 16.63 1.10
CA ASP A 273 -8.49 17.85 1.87
C ASP A 273 -9.72 18.78 1.92
N PRO A 274 -10.27 19.07 3.14
CA PRO A 274 -11.37 20.01 3.33
C PRO A 274 -11.04 21.45 2.91
N GLU A 275 -9.76 21.83 2.93
CA GLU A 275 -9.28 23.19 2.60
C GLU A 275 -8.87 23.33 1.12
N ALA A 276 -8.99 22.26 0.35
CA ALA A 276 -8.54 22.20 -1.03
C ALA A 276 -9.16 23.29 -1.91
N PRO A 277 -8.39 23.85 -2.86
CA PRO A 277 -8.80 25.01 -3.66
C PRO A 277 -10.07 24.76 -4.48
N TRP A 278 -10.33 23.53 -4.92
CA TRP A 278 -11.52 23.19 -5.72
C TRP A 278 -12.83 23.24 -4.92
N ARG A 279 -12.79 23.17 -3.58
CA ARG A 279 -13.99 23.24 -2.72
C ARG A 279 -14.56 24.65 -2.60
N LYS A 280 -13.75 25.66 -2.92
CA LYS A 280 -14.11 27.09 -2.83
C LYS A 280 -14.93 27.58 -4.03
N ASP A 281 -15.11 26.75 -5.06
CA ASP A 281 -15.87 27.09 -6.29
C ASP A 281 -17.42 27.06 -6.10
N GLY A 282 -17.92 26.77 -4.89
CA GLY A 282 -19.36 26.63 -4.60
C GLY A 282 -19.94 27.56 -3.52
N THR A 283 -19.17 28.55 -3.04
CA THR A 283 -19.61 29.60 -2.09
C THR A 283 -19.65 30.96 -2.75
#